data_AF-M5BKF1-F1
#
_entry.id   AF-M5BKF1-F1
#
_cell.length_a   1.000
_cell.length_b   1.000
_cell.length_c   1.000
_cell.angle_alpha   90.00
_cell.angle_beta   90.00
_cell.angle_gamma   90.00
#
_symmetry.space_group_name_H-M   'P 1'
#
loop_
_entity.id
_entity.type
_entity.pdbx_description
1 polymer ?
#
loop_
_entity_poly.entity_id
_entity_poly.type
_entity_poly.pdbx_seq_one_letter_code
_entity_poly.pdbx_strand_id
1 'polypeptide(L)'
;MFVICSPVGPYYKNGFKPVRLLATSNFIRAAPGGTGGYKLGANYAPGVVPQVLAAKEGYDQNLWLLGDEHFLTEVGTMNLLVVFKHADGTTELATPPLEDVILPGVTRDSILALARDHESGKARIPGLPDNLKVRERHIKMAEVKAAAESGSLLEVFGAGTAAIVCPVKAIGYQGKDIDVPVGSEGMGPVCRAILDQIVARQMGTVESDWSVVVTEGTKGSLKGPKPIA
;
A
#
# COMPACT_ATOMS: atom_id res chain seq x y z
N MET A 1 -16.99 -0.95 -23.46
CA MET A 1 -16.64 -0.50 -22.10
C MET A 1 -17.89 -0.62 -21.24
N PHE A 2 -17.80 -1.23 -20.06
CA PHE A 2 -18.91 -1.32 -19.09
C PHE A 2 -18.40 -0.90 -17.71
N VAL A 3 -19.31 -0.49 -16.82
CA VAL A 3 -19.00 -0.09 -15.43
C VAL A 3 -19.94 -0.86 -14.50
N ILE A 4 -19.40 -1.39 -13.41
CA ILE A 4 -20.16 -2.07 -12.36
C ILE A 4 -19.89 -1.33 -11.05
N CYS A 5 -20.96 -1.07 -10.29
CA CYS A 5 -20.88 -0.49 -8.96
C CYS A 5 -21.23 -1.56 -7.92
N SER A 6 -20.40 -1.69 -6.88
CA SER A 6 -20.66 -2.60 -5.76
C SER A 6 -20.46 -1.82 -4.45
N PRO A 7 -21.46 -1.75 -3.56
CA PRO A 7 -21.24 -1.21 -2.23
C PRO A 7 -20.23 -2.10 -1.49
N VAL A 8 -19.33 -1.48 -0.75
CA VAL A 8 -18.30 -2.16 0.05
C VAL A 8 -18.37 -1.69 1.50
N GLY A 9 -18.11 -2.62 2.43
CA GLY A 9 -17.99 -2.28 3.84
C GLY A 9 -16.57 -1.79 4.19
N PRO A 10 -16.38 -1.24 5.40
CA PRO A 10 -15.06 -0.90 5.88
C PRO A 10 -14.18 -2.15 6.05
N TYR A 11 -12.91 -2.05 5.65
CA TYR A 11 -11.91 -3.11 5.81
C TYR A 11 -11.50 -3.31 7.29
N TYR A 12 -11.67 -2.29 8.13
CA TYR A 12 -11.24 -2.26 9.54
C TYR A 12 -12.40 -2.10 10.53
N LYS A 13 -13.47 -2.90 10.39
CA LYS A 13 -14.66 -2.84 11.28
C LYS A 13 -14.36 -3.06 12.76
N ASN A 14 -13.37 -3.90 13.07
CA ASN A 14 -13.03 -4.34 14.43
C ASN A 14 -11.60 -3.94 14.81
N GLY A 15 -11.12 -2.80 14.30
CA GLY A 15 -9.74 -2.35 14.45
C GLY A 15 -8.81 -2.82 13.33
N PHE A 16 -7.59 -2.29 13.32
CA PHE A 16 -6.58 -2.63 12.32
C PHE A 16 -5.96 -3.98 12.68
N LYS A 17 -6.04 -4.91 11.73
CA LYS A 17 -5.36 -6.20 11.82
C LYS A 17 -4.15 -6.14 10.88
N PRO A 18 -2.95 -5.86 11.40
CA PRO A 18 -1.77 -5.84 10.55
C PRO A 18 -1.53 -7.22 9.97
N VAL A 19 -1.16 -7.24 8.69
CA VAL A 19 -1.00 -8.45 7.89
C VAL A 19 0.40 -9.05 8.06
N ARG A 20 0.51 -10.35 7.80
CA ARG A 20 1.78 -11.06 7.63
C ARG A 20 2.05 -11.25 6.14
N LEU A 21 3.25 -10.91 5.69
CA LEU A 21 3.64 -11.05 4.29
C LEU A 21 4.55 -12.25 4.09
N LEU A 22 4.39 -12.99 3.00
CA LEU A 22 5.40 -13.94 2.53
C LEU A 22 6.25 -13.27 1.44
N ALA A 23 7.53 -13.03 1.71
CA ALA A 23 8.47 -12.52 0.72
C ALA A 23 8.89 -13.65 -0.23
N THR A 24 8.22 -13.69 -1.39
CA THR A 24 8.37 -14.79 -2.35
C THR A 24 9.57 -14.57 -3.28
N SER A 25 10.53 -15.51 -3.26
CA SER A 25 11.64 -15.56 -4.23
C SER A 25 11.37 -16.49 -5.42
N ASN A 26 10.36 -17.36 -5.32
CA ASN A 26 10.08 -18.38 -6.35
C ASN A 26 9.11 -17.89 -7.44
N PHE A 27 8.47 -16.73 -7.21
CA PHE A 27 7.48 -16.16 -8.10
C PHE A 27 7.76 -14.68 -8.30
N ILE A 28 7.72 -14.25 -9.56
CA ILE A 28 7.79 -12.84 -9.94
C ILE A 28 6.41 -12.38 -10.40
N ARG A 29 6.01 -11.18 -9.98
CA ARG A 29 4.72 -10.58 -10.39
C ARG A 29 4.81 -9.92 -11.76
N ALA A 30 5.93 -9.25 -12.01
CA ALA A 30 6.24 -8.53 -13.23
C ALA A 30 7.75 -8.47 -13.43
N ALA A 31 8.17 -8.23 -14.67
CA ALA A 31 9.57 -8.07 -15.05
C ALA A 31 9.73 -6.81 -15.94
N PRO A 32 10.93 -6.21 -15.99
CA PRO A 32 11.22 -5.09 -16.88
C PRO A 32 10.85 -5.39 -18.34
N GLY A 33 10.30 -4.40 -19.06
CA GLY A 33 9.76 -4.58 -20.41
C GLY A 33 8.43 -5.34 -20.48
N GLY A 34 7.87 -5.75 -19.34
CA GLY A 34 6.57 -6.38 -19.23
C GLY A 34 5.42 -5.38 -19.07
N THR A 35 4.27 -5.89 -18.61
CA THR A 35 3.05 -5.09 -18.43
C THR A 35 2.76 -4.70 -16.99
N GLY A 36 3.74 -4.84 -16.08
CA GLY A 36 3.56 -4.68 -14.64
C GLY A 36 3.04 -3.31 -14.20
N GLY A 37 3.43 -2.25 -14.92
CA GLY A 37 3.00 -0.87 -14.72
C GLY A 37 1.58 -0.55 -15.22
N TYR A 38 0.83 -1.55 -15.73
CA TYR A 38 -0.51 -1.36 -16.26
C TYR A 38 -1.54 -2.22 -15.53
N LYS A 39 -2.78 -1.74 -15.44
CA LYS A 39 -3.88 -2.45 -14.76
C LYS A 39 -4.56 -3.49 -15.66
N LEU A 40 -3.77 -4.44 -16.20
CA LEU A 40 -4.25 -5.49 -17.10
C LEU A 40 -4.62 -6.75 -16.33
N GLY A 41 -5.74 -7.40 -16.69
CA GLY A 41 -6.20 -8.65 -16.06
C GLY A 41 -5.15 -9.76 -16.04
N ALA A 42 -4.31 -9.82 -17.09
CA ALA A 42 -3.20 -10.77 -17.21
C ALA A 42 -2.16 -10.67 -16.08
N ASN A 43 -2.03 -9.50 -15.43
CA ASN A 43 -1.10 -9.29 -14.32
C ASN A 43 -1.59 -9.86 -12.98
N TYR A 44 -2.86 -10.28 -12.89
CA TYR A 44 -3.48 -10.73 -11.64
C TYR A 44 -3.61 -12.26 -11.56
N ALA A 45 -3.99 -12.91 -12.66
CA ALA A 45 -4.24 -14.34 -12.67
C ALA A 45 -3.02 -15.19 -12.20
N PRO A 46 -1.77 -14.89 -12.63
CA PRO A 46 -0.60 -15.62 -12.14
C PRO A 46 -0.34 -15.45 -10.64
N GLY A 47 -0.85 -14.39 -10.02
CA GLY A 47 -0.70 -14.14 -8.58
C GLY A 47 -1.58 -15.03 -7.68
N VAL A 48 -2.56 -15.74 -8.24
CA VAL A 48 -3.49 -16.58 -7.45
C VAL A 48 -2.77 -17.76 -6.80
N VAL A 49 -1.93 -18.49 -7.54
CA VAL A 49 -1.20 -19.65 -7.00
C VAL A 49 -0.24 -19.24 -5.86
N PRO A 50 0.63 -18.22 -6.02
CA PRO A 50 1.45 -17.70 -4.93
C PRO A 50 0.62 -17.27 -3.72
N GLN A 51 -0.54 -16.64 -3.94
CA GLN A 51 -1.42 -16.22 -2.85
C GLN A 51 -1.99 -17.40 -2.05
N VAL A 52 -2.38 -18.48 -2.73
CA VAL A 52 -2.83 -19.72 -2.07
C VAL A 52 -1.69 -20.38 -1.28
N LEU A 53 -0.47 -20.38 -1.81
CA LEU A 53 0.69 -20.93 -1.11
C LEU A 53 1.04 -20.12 0.14
N ALA A 54 1.09 -18.80 0.05
CA ALA A 54 1.29 -17.91 1.19
C ALA A 54 0.25 -18.14 2.29
N ALA A 55 -1.04 -18.28 1.91
CA ALA A 55 -2.12 -18.56 2.85
C ALA A 55 -1.96 -19.93 3.57
N LYS A 56 -1.49 -20.97 2.86
CA LYS A 56 -1.21 -22.29 3.46
C LYS A 56 -0.09 -22.24 4.50
N GLU A 57 0.83 -21.30 4.34
CA GLU A 57 1.94 -21.06 5.29
C GLU A 57 1.58 -20.07 6.40
N GLY A 58 0.33 -19.57 6.45
CA GLY A 58 -0.14 -18.65 7.48
C GLY A 58 0.22 -17.18 7.24
N TYR A 59 0.51 -16.81 5.99
CA TYR A 59 0.70 -15.43 5.55
C TYR A 59 -0.53 -14.91 4.81
N ASP A 60 -0.85 -13.63 4.99
CA ASP A 60 -2.06 -13.01 4.45
C ASP A 60 -1.89 -12.52 3.02
N GLN A 61 -0.69 -12.11 2.62
CA GLN A 61 -0.36 -11.57 1.30
C GLN A 61 1.07 -11.92 0.87
N ASN A 62 1.36 -11.84 -0.42
CA ASN A 62 2.74 -11.90 -0.93
C ASN A 62 3.41 -10.53 -0.86
N LEU A 63 4.68 -10.50 -0.48
CA LEU A 63 5.61 -9.42 -0.81
C LEU A 63 6.39 -9.85 -2.05
N TRP A 64 6.17 -9.15 -3.16
CA TRP A 64 6.76 -9.50 -4.44
C TRP A 64 8.22 -9.03 -4.50
N LEU A 65 9.13 -9.97 -4.74
CA LEU A 65 10.56 -9.71 -4.90
C LEU A 65 10.95 -9.75 -6.38
N LEU A 66 11.97 -8.97 -6.75
CA LEU A 66 12.52 -8.92 -8.09
C LEU A 66 14.05 -9.02 -8.09
N GLY A 67 14.57 -9.87 -8.98
CA GLY A 67 16.00 -10.04 -9.23
C GLY A 67 16.75 -10.72 -8.09
N ASP A 68 18.03 -11.04 -8.33
CA ASP A 68 18.88 -11.76 -7.38
C ASP A 68 19.15 -10.94 -6.09
N GLU A 69 19.03 -9.61 -6.18
CA GLU A 69 19.18 -8.71 -5.04
C GLU A 69 17.91 -8.65 -4.16
N HIS A 70 16.84 -9.33 -4.56
CA HIS A 70 15.55 -9.37 -3.88
C HIS A 70 15.00 -7.98 -3.59
N PHE A 71 14.87 -7.17 -4.66
CA PHE A 71 14.23 -5.87 -4.57
C PHE A 71 12.75 -6.01 -4.25
N LEU A 72 12.28 -5.26 -3.27
CA LEU A 72 10.86 -5.20 -2.93
C LEU A 72 10.12 -4.40 -4.00
N THR A 73 8.96 -4.88 -4.41
CA THR A 73 8.14 -4.22 -5.44
C THR A 73 6.76 -3.84 -4.89
N GLU A 74 5.89 -4.82 -4.67
CA GLU A 74 4.50 -4.61 -4.26
C GLU A 74 4.06 -5.61 -3.18
N VAL A 75 3.01 -5.26 -2.44
CA VAL A 75 2.36 -6.10 -1.42
C VAL A 75 1.04 -6.60 -1.98
N GLY A 76 1.00 -7.85 -2.45
CA GLY A 76 -0.18 -8.42 -3.08
C GLY A 76 -0.60 -7.60 -4.32
N THR A 77 -1.68 -6.83 -4.20
CA THR A 77 -2.16 -5.90 -5.23
C THR A 77 -2.06 -4.43 -4.80
N MET A 78 -1.19 -4.12 -3.85
CA MET A 78 -0.96 -2.79 -3.28
C MET A 78 0.47 -2.35 -3.51
N ASN A 79 0.70 -1.05 -3.65
CA ASN A 79 2.05 -0.51 -3.62
C ASN A 79 2.66 -0.67 -2.22
N LEU A 80 3.98 -0.82 -2.14
CA LEU A 80 4.69 -0.93 -0.87
C LEU A 80 5.19 0.43 -0.40
N LEU A 81 5.09 0.69 0.90
CA LEU A 81 5.83 1.74 1.59
C LEU A 81 6.56 1.16 2.81
N VAL A 82 7.77 1.67 3.07
CA VAL A 82 8.60 1.31 4.22
C VAL A 82 9.06 2.58 4.92
N VAL A 83 9.03 2.58 6.24
CA VAL A 83 9.48 3.70 7.06
C VAL A 83 10.74 3.29 7.81
N PHE A 84 11.82 4.02 7.61
CA PHE A 84 13.10 3.82 8.27
C PHE A 84 13.45 5.01 9.18
N LYS A 85 14.22 4.74 10.22
CA LYS A 85 14.88 5.75 11.04
C LYS A 85 16.38 5.73 10.77
N HIS A 86 16.92 6.86 10.38
CA HIS A 86 18.35 7.04 10.16
C HIS A 86 19.07 7.51 11.43
N ALA A 87 20.38 7.30 11.48
CA ALA A 87 21.22 7.62 12.64
C ALA A 87 21.26 9.13 12.96
N ASP A 88 21.08 9.97 11.95
CA ASP A 88 20.96 11.43 12.07
C ASP A 88 19.60 11.90 12.63
N GLY A 89 18.69 10.98 12.92
CA GLY A 89 17.34 11.25 13.40
C GLY A 89 16.31 11.47 12.28
N THR A 90 16.72 11.39 11.00
CA THR A 90 15.82 11.48 9.86
C THR A 90 14.86 10.28 9.85
N THR A 91 13.58 10.53 9.60
CA THR A 91 12.62 9.47 9.28
C THR A 91 12.41 9.42 7.77
N GLU A 92 12.72 8.31 7.13
CA GLU A 92 12.53 8.14 5.69
C GLU A 92 11.25 7.37 5.41
N LEU A 93 10.38 7.90 4.55
CA LEU A 93 9.29 7.16 3.90
C LEU A 93 9.75 6.77 2.50
N ALA A 94 10.09 5.49 2.33
CA ALA A 94 10.60 4.93 1.09
C ALA A 94 9.53 4.11 0.35
N THR A 95 9.53 4.18 -0.99
CA THR A 95 8.72 3.32 -1.86
C THR A 95 9.49 3.01 -3.15
N PRO A 96 9.33 1.83 -3.77
CA PRO A 96 9.94 1.54 -5.07
C PRO A 96 9.54 2.56 -6.15
N PRO A 97 10.45 2.95 -7.07
CA PRO A 97 10.16 3.92 -8.12
C PRO A 97 9.17 3.37 -9.16
N LEU A 98 8.54 4.27 -9.92
CA LEU A 98 7.65 3.90 -11.02
C LEU A 98 8.47 3.44 -12.24
N GLU A 99 8.81 2.16 -12.24
CA GLU A 99 9.38 1.45 -13.39
C GLU A 99 8.33 0.47 -13.96
N ASP A 100 8.60 -0.20 -15.08
CA ASP A 100 7.65 -1.11 -15.79
C ASP A 100 7.06 -2.24 -14.92
N VAL A 101 7.59 -2.43 -13.70
CA VAL A 101 7.21 -3.47 -12.74
C VAL A 101 6.31 -2.98 -11.60
N ILE A 102 6.10 -1.67 -11.43
CA ILE A 102 5.27 -1.09 -10.36
C ILE A 102 4.03 -0.45 -10.95
N LEU A 103 2.84 -0.83 -10.48
CA LEU A 103 1.61 -0.17 -10.89
C LEU A 103 1.55 1.24 -10.28
N PRO A 104 1.33 2.32 -11.06
CA PRO A 104 1.21 3.68 -10.54
C PRO A 104 -0.14 3.86 -9.82
N GLY A 105 -0.21 3.38 -8.57
CA GLY A 105 -1.43 3.45 -7.77
C GLY A 105 -1.77 4.87 -7.32
N VAL A 106 -3.03 5.27 -7.49
CA VAL A 106 -3.51 6.60 -7.06
C VAL A 106 -3.32 6.79 -5.55
N THR A 107 -3.57 5.76 -4.74
CA THR A 107 -3.36 5.87 -3.28
C THR A 107 -1.89 6.08 -2.94
N ARG A 108 -0.96 5.40 -3.63
CA ARG A 108 0.48 5.67 -3.47
C ARG A 108 0.81 7.12 -3.79
N ASP A 109 0.32 7.62 -4.92
CA ASP A 109 0.55 8.99 -5.34
C ASP A 109 0.01 10.01 -4.32
N SER A 110 -1.23 9.83 -3.84
CA SER A 110 -1.82 10.67 -2.79
C SER A 110 -0.99 10.66 -1.50
N ILE A 111 -0.46 9.50 -1.09
CA ILE A 111 0.40 9.39 0.09
C ILE A 111 1.70 10.19 -0.09
N LEU A 112 2.36 10.02 -1.24
CA LEU A 112 3.58 10.75 -1.55
C LEU A 112 3.34 12.25 -1.63
N ALA A 113 2.20 12.69 -2.18
CA ALA A 113 1.82 14.09 -2.23
C ALA A 113 1.68 14.69 -0.81
N LEU A 114 0.93 14.03 0.09
CA LEU A 114 0.79 14.48 1.49
C LEU A 114 2.14 14.52 2.21
N ALA A 115 2.95 13.47 2.04
CA ALA A 115 4.25 13.36 2.70
C ALA A 115 5.26 14.40 2.18
N ARG A 116 5.22 14.75 0.89
CA ARG A 116 6.06 15.78 0.27
C ARG A 116 5.63 17.19 0.66
N ASP A 117 4.33 17.45 0.70
CA ASP A 117 3.80 18.72 1.20
C ASP A 117 4.21 18.92 2.67
N HIS A 118 4.26 17.84 3.46
CA HIS A 118 4.82 17.85 4.81
C HIS A 118 6.33 18.10 4.83
N GLU A 119 7.13 17.32 4.09
CA GLU A 119 8.59 17.43 4.02
C GLU A 119 9.04 18.83 3.57
N SER A 120 8.32 19.44 2.63
CA SER A 120 8.61 20.80 2.12
C SER A 120 8.15 21.93 3.04
N GLY A 121 7.34 21.63 4.06
CA GLY A 121 6.69 22.62 4.91
C GLY A 121 5.49 23.33 4.27
N LYS A 122 5.07 22.94 3.06
CA LYS A 122 3.88 23.49 2.39
C LYS A 122 2.60 23.23 3.17
N ALA A 123 2.46 22.04 3.76
CA ALA A 123 1.34 21.70 4.63
C ALA A 123 1.79 20.78 5.76
N ARG A 124 1.62 21.22 7.01
CA ARG A 124 1.90 20.39 8.18
C ARG A 124 0.82 19.33 8.34
N ILE A 125 1.19 18.07 8.16
CA ILE A 125 0.32 16.93 8.47
C ILE A 125 0.52 16.48 9.92
N PRO A 126 -0.51 16.56 10.79
CA PRO A 126 -0.44 16.08 12.18
C PRO A 126 -0.10 14.59 12.24
N GLY A 127 0.78 14.21 13.16
CA GLY A 127 1.21 12.82 13.38
C GLY A 127 2.38 12.37 12.50
N LEU A 128 2.70 13.09 11.41
CA LEU A 128 3.92 12.83 10.65
C LEU A 128 5.16 13.42 11.35
N PRO A 129 6.33 12.71 11.30
CA PRO A 129 7.58 13.18 11.89
C PRO A 129 8.10 14.47 11.26
N ASP A 130 8.64 15.39 12.06
CA ASP A 130 9.17 16.68 11.59
C ASP A 130 10.30 16.52 10.57
N ASN A 131 11.21 15.56 10.80
CA ASN A 131 12.34 15.27 9.93
C ASN A 131 12.00 14.16 8.92
N LEU A 132 10.81 14.20 8.33
CA LEU A 132 10.38 13.25 7.30
C LEU A 132 11.11 13.53 5.96
N LYS A 133 11.61 12.46 5.32
CA LYS A 133 12.17 12.49 3.97
C LYS A 133 11.46 11.47 3.08
N VAL A 134 10.92 11.91 1.95
CA VAL A 134 10.22 11.03 1.01
C VAL A 134 11.19 10.59 -0.08
N ARG A 135 11.32 9.28 -0.30
CA ARG A 135 12.24 8.73 -1.30
C ARG A 135 11.57 7.67 -2.16
N GLU A 136 11.56 7.89 -3.46
CA GLU A 136 11.26 6.85 -4.44
C GLU A 136 12.58 6.18 -4.82
N ARG A 137 12.86 5.00 -4.25
CA ARG A 137 14.12 4.26 -4.48
C ARG A 137 13.89 2.77 -4.35
N HIS A 138 14.77 1.98 -4.96
CA HIS A 138 14.78 0.54 -4.74
C HIS A 138 15.11 0.23 -3.27
N ILE A 139 14.46 -0.80 -2.74
CA ILE A 139 14.61 -1.28 -1.36
C ILE A 139 14.90 -2.77 -1.45
N LYS A 140 15.93 -3.25 -0.74
CA LYS A 140 16.32 -4.67 -0.75
C LYS A 140 15.79 -5.39 0.48
N MET A 141 15.50 -6.68 0.37
CA MET A 141 15.13 -7.48 1.55
C MET A 141 16.23 -7.50 2.62
N ALA A 142 17.50 -7.49 2.19
CA ALA A 142 18.64 -7.40 3.10
C ALA A 142 18.64 -6.11 3.94
N GLU A 143 18.21 -4.99 3.35
CA GLU A 143 18.09 -3.70 4.02
C GLU A 143 16.98 -3.74 5.08
N VAL A 144 15.79 -4.23 4.72
CA VAL A 144 14.66 -4.37 5.67
C VAL A 144 15.03 -5.28 6.84
N LYS A 145 15.71 -6.40 6.57
CA LYS A 145 16.19 -7.32 7.60
C LYS A 145 17.19 -6.63 8.56
N ALA A 146 18.21 -5.96 8.02
CA ALA A 146 19.19 -5.25 8.84
C ALA A 146 18.56 -4.10 9.64
N ALA A 147 17.55 -3.43 9.07
CA ALA A 147 16.82 -2.37 9.74
C ALA A 147 15.97 -2.91 10.91
N ALA A 148 15.32 -4.07 10.73
CA ALA A 148 14.60 -4.73 11.80
C ALA A 148 15.53 -5.16 12.94
N GLU A 149 16.67 -5.78 12.61
CA GLU A 149 17.68 -6.23 13.59
C GLU A 149 18.32 -5.08 14.38
N SER A 150 18.50 -3.91 13.75
CA SER A 150 19.04 -2.70 14.40
C SER A 150 17.99 -1.81 15.08
N GLY A 151 16.70 -2.13 14.93
CA GLY A 151 15.59 -1.31 15.44
C GLY A 151 15.38 0.00 14.67
N SER A 152 15.92 0.11 13.45
CA SER A 152 15.74 1.26 12.56
C SER A 152 14.57 1.09 11.57
N LEU A 153 13.96 -0.10 11.47
CA LEU A 153 12.70 -0.30 10.77
C LEU A 153 11.54 0.18 11.65
N LEU A 154 10.78 1.19 11.19
CA LEU A 154 9.67 1.76 11.96
C LEU A 154 8.32 1.19 11.54
N GLU A 155 8.04 1.14 10.25
CA GLU A 155 6.75 0.68 9.72
C GLU A 155 6.93 0.04 8.33
N VAL A 156 6.08 -0.91 8.00
CA VAL A 156 5.87 -1.39 6.62
C VAL A 156 4.37 -1.43 6.38
N PHE A 157 3.92 -0.92 5.24
CA PHE A 157 2.50 -0.97 4.88
C PHE A 157 2.26 -0.98 3.37
N GLY A 158 1.17 -1.62 2.97
CA GLY A 158 0.64 -1.54 1.61
C GLY A 158 -0.23 -0.29 1.41
N ALA A 159 -0.30 0.23 0.20
CA ALA A 159 -1.20 1.30 -0.21
C ALA A 159 -2.05 0.90 -1.42
N GLY A 160 -3.36 1.10 -1.31
CA GLY A 160 -4.28 0.80 -2.41
C GLY A 160 -5.73 1.14 -2.09
N THR A 161 -6.55 1.33 -3.12
CA THR A 161 -7.92 1.85 -3.01
C THR A 161 -8.82 1.07 -2.05
N ALA A 162 -8.62 -0.24 -1.95
CA ALA A 162 -9.43 -1.11 -1.10
C ALA A 162 -9.36 -0.73 0.38
N ALA A 163 -8.15 -0.70 0.95
CA ALA A 163 -7.92 -0.49 2.38
C ALA A 163 -7.30 0.89 2.71
N ILE A 164 -6.98 1.68 1.68
CA ILE A 164 -6.17 2.92 1.72
C ILE A 164 -4.73 2.64 2.15
N VAL A 165 -4.54 2.21 3.40
CA VAL A 165 -3.28 1.71 3.93
C VAL A 165 -3.49 0.33 4.58
N CYS A 166 -2.49 -0.54 4.50
CA CYS A 166 -2.52 -1.90 5.06
C CYS A 166 -1.26 -2.16 5.89
N PRO A 167 -1.30 -1.97 7.22
CA PRO A 167 -0.16 -2.18 8.10
C PRO A 167 0.36 -3.63 8.06
N VAL A 168 1.67 -3.82 8.15
CA VAL A 168 2.34 -5.12 8.16
C VAL A 168 2.97 -5.35 9.53
N LYS A 169 2.78 -6.53 10.12
CA LYS A 169 3.41 -6.90 11.41
C LYS A 169 4.56 -7.89 11.28
N ALA A 170 4.64 -8.62 10.17
CA ALA A 170 5.73 -9.57 9.95
C ALA A 170 5.93 -9.84 8.46
N ILE A 171 7.17 -10.16 8.09
CA ILE A 171 7.56 -10.59 6.76
C ILE A 171 8.31 -11.92 6.89
N GLY A 172 7.71 -13.00 6.39
CA GLY A 172 8.36 -14.29 6.25
C GLY A 172 9.34 -14.26 5.09
N TYR A 173 10.61 -14.52 5.36
CA TYR A 173 11.68 -14.49 4.39
C TYR A 173 12.71 -15.59 4.68
N GLN A 174 12.94 -16.46 3.69
CA GLN A 174 13.89 -17.59 3.79
C GLN A 174 13.68 -18.46 5.05
N GLY A 175 12.41 -18.75 5.37
CA GLY A 175 12.02 -19.61 6.50
C GLY A 175 12.09 -18.94 7.87
N LYS A 176 12.30 -17.63 7.96
CA LYS A 176 12.27 -16.87 9.22
C LYS A 176 11.33 -15.67 9.10
N ASP A 177 10.63 -15.37 10.17
CA ASP A 177 9.85 -14.14 10.28
C ASP A 177 10.75 -12.97 10.68
N ILE A 178 10.59 -11.86 9.98
CA ILE A 178 11.10 -10.54 10.36
C ILE A 178 9.91 -9.79 10.97
N ASP A 179 9.98 -9.49 12.26
CA ASP A 179 8.95 -8.69 12.92
C ASP A 179 9.03 -7.22 12.47
N VAL A 180 7.86 -6.65 12.18
CA VAL A 180 7.71 -5.24 11.85
C VAL A 180 6.98 -4.56 13.01
N PRO A 181 7.53 -3.47 13.59
CA PRO A 181 6.85 -2.78 14.66
C PRO A 181 5.48 -2.27 14.23
N VAL A 182 4.49 -2.53 15.08
CA VAL A 182 3.13 -1.99 14.96
C VAL A 182 2.77 -1.35 16.29
N GLY A 183 2.10 -0.19 16.26
CA GLY A 183 1.61 0.47 17.46
C GLY A 183 0.54 -0.36 18.18
N SER A 184 0.14 0.07 19.37
CA SER A 184 -0.88 -0.62 20.19
C SER A 184 -2.22 -0.84 19.48
N GLU A 185 -2.52 -0.01 18.48
CA GLU A 185 -3.72 -0.10 17.66
C GLU A 185 -3.54 -0.94 16.38
N GLY A 186 -2.39 -1.63 16.23
CA GLY A 186 -2.07 -2.46 15.07
C GLY A 186 -1.49 -1.70 13.88
N MET A 187 -0.98 -0.49 14.09
CA MET A 187 -0.46 0.41 13.06
C MET A 187 0.46 1.47 13.67
N GLY A 188 1.44 1.95 12.90
CA GLY A 188 2.34 3.01 13.33
C GLY A 188 1.84 4.43 13.03
N PRO A 189 2.52 5.46 13.58
CA PRO A 189 2.09 6.85 13.49
C PRO A 189 2.06 7.41 12.06
N VAL A 190 2.99 7.02 11.18
CA VAL A 190 3.03 7.48 9.79
C VAL A 190 1.82 6.94 9.02
N CYS A 191 1.61 5.63 9.09
CA CYS A 191 0.47 4.97 8.48
C CYS A 191 -0.87 5.51 9.02
N ARG A 192 -0.94 5.83 10.33
CA ARG A 192 -2.12 6.44 10.95
C ARG A 192 -2.42 7.84 10.39
N ALA A 193 -1.45 8.73 10.44
CA ALA A 193 -1.59 10.11 10.00
C ALA A 193 -2.02 10.17 8.52
N ILE A 194 -1.43 9.33 7.68
CA ILE A 194 -1.78 9.20 6.26
C ILE A 194 -3.24 8.79 6.08
N LEU A 195 -3.70 7.73 6.76
CA LEU A 195 -5.08 7.28 6.62
C LEU A 195 -6.05 8.40 7.01
N ASP A 196 -5.81 9.05 8.14
CA ASP A 196 -6.70 10.09 8.66
C ASP A 196 -6.84 11.24 7.66
N GLN A 197 -5.73 11.65 7.04
CA GLN A 197 -5.73 12.70 6.01
C GLN A 197 -6.47 12.30 4.73
N ILE A 198 -6.31 11.05 4.28
CA ILE A 198 -7.00 10.57 3.08
C ILE A 198 -8.49 10.42 3.35
N VAL A 199 -8.87 9.79 4.47
CA VAL A 199 -10.27 9.61 4.87
C VAL A 199 -10.95 10.96 5.07
N ALA A 200 -10.29 11.93 5.71
CA ALA A 200 -10.86 13.25 5.91
C ALA A 200 -11.20 13.96 4.59
N ARG A 201 -10.34 13.82 3.56
CA ARG A 201 -10.59 14.37 2.21
C ARG A 201 -11.68 13.61 1.47
N GLN A 202 -11.70 12.28 1.57
CA GLN A 202 -12.74 11.44 0.97
C GLN A 202 -14.11 11.71 1.56
N MET A 203 -14.18 11.98 2.87
CA MET A 203 -15.42 12.29 3.60
C MET A 203 -15.78 13.78 3.59
N GLY A 204 -14.95 14.64 2.97
CA GLY A 204 -15.19 16.08 2.87
C GLY A 204 -15.05 16.85 4.19
N THR A 205 -14.46 16.25 5.23
CA THR A 205 -14.15 16.97 6.49
C THR A 205 -12.91 17.85 6.34
N VAL A 206 -12.05 17.52 5.38
CA VAL A 206 -10.99 18.41 4.86
C VAL A 206 -11.30 18.70 3.41
N GLU A 207 -11.43 19.98 3.06
CA GLU A 207 -11.60 20.42 1.68
C GLU A 207 -10.37 20.03 0.84
N SER A 208 -10.61 19.48 -0.34
CA SER A 208 -9.55 19.06 -1.26
C SER A 208 -10.09 18.99 -2.68
N ASP A 209 -9.26 19.41 -3.62
CA ASP A 209 -9.43 19.28 -5.07
C ASP A 209 -9.39 17.83 -5.58
N TRP A 210 -9.06 16.86 -4.72
CA TRP A 210 -9.03 15.43 -5.07
C TRP A 210 -10.42 14.80 -5.11
N SER A 211 -11.39 15.39 -4.41
CA SER A 211 -12.75 14.88 -4.29
C SER A 211 -13.69 15.67 -5.19
N VAL A 212 -14.46 14.98 -6.02
CA VAL A 212 -15.49 15.58 -6.88
C VAL A 212 -16.87 15.26 -6.32
N VAL A 213 -17.66 16.29 -6.04
CA VAL A 213 -19.06 16.13 -5.62
C VAL A 213 -19.86 15.59 -6.79
N VAL A 214 -20.38 14.37 -6.65
CA VAL A 214 -21.33 13.80 -7.61
C VAL A 214 -22.69 14.44 -7.34
N THR A 215 -23.10 15.36 -8.21
CA THR A 215 -24.46 15.92 -8.17
C THR A 215 -25.43 14.95 -8.85
N GLU A 216 -26.64 14.79 -8.30
CA GLU A 216 -27.69 14.05 -8.99
C GLU A 216 -28.07 14.80 -10.28
N GLY A 217 -27.59 14.31 -11.43
CA GLY A 217 -27.54 15.14 -12.64
C GLY A 217 -27.60 14.41 -13.98
N THR A 218 -28.21 13.23 -14.07
CA THR A 218 -28.94 12.77 -15.28
C THR A 218 -29.74 11.53 -14.92
N LYS A 219 -31.06 11.68 -14.74
CA LYS A 219 -32.00 10.55 -14.81
C LYS A 219 -31.98 10.00 -16.24
N GLY A 220 -30.96 9.22 -16.60
CA GLY A 220 -31.06 8.30 -17.71
C GLY A 220 -32.18 7.32 -17.38
N SER A 221 -33.17 7.18 -18.25
CA SER A 221 -34.31 6.28 -18.06
C SER A 221 -33.82 4.83 -18.00
N LEU A 222 -33.44 4.36 -16.81
CA LEU A 222 -33.31 2.94 -16.55
C LEU A 222 -34.74 2.40 -16.48
N LYS A 223 -35.26 1.96 -17.62
CA LYS A 223 -36.41 1.05 -17.65
C LYS A 223 -35.92 -0.20 -16.91
N GLY A 224 -36.35 -0.36 -15.66
CA GLY A 224 -36.13 -1.58 -14.90
C GLY A 224 -36.61 -2.80 -15.71
N PRO A 225 -36.02 -3.98 -15.50
CA PRO A 225 -36.45 -5.18 -16.19
C PRO A 225 -37.95 -5.40 -15.91
N LYS A 226 -38.73 -5.60 -16.97
CA LYS A 226 -40.13 -6.01 -16.82
C LYS A 226 -40.14 -7.36 -16.08
N PRO A 227 -41.03 -7.54 -15.09
CA PRO A 227 -41.16 -8.82 -14.41
C PRO A 227 -41.50 -9.90 -15.45
N ILE A 228 -40.76 -11.00 -15.41
CA ILE A 228 -41.08 -12.21 -16.15
C ILE A 228 -42.23 -12.86 -15.39
N ALA A 229 -43.36 -13.07 -16.08
CA ALA A 229 -44.51 -13.81 -15.59
C ALA A 229 -44.22 -15.32 -15.55
#